data_AF-A0A5K7U021-F1
#
_entry.id   AF-A0A5K7U021-F1
#
_cell.length_a   1.000
_cell.length_b   1.000
_cell.length_c   1.000
_cell.angle_alpha   90.00
_cell.angle_beta   90.00
_cell.angle_gamma   90.00
#
_symmetry.space_group_name_H-M   'P 1'
#
loop_
_entity.id
_entity.type
_entity.pdbx_description
1 polymer ?
#
loop_
_entity_poly.entity_id
_entity_poly.type
_entity_poly.pdbx_seq_one_letter_code
_entity_poly.pdbx_strand_id
1 'polypeptide(L)'
;MIYNSVSGAVVAALAAGEKGAAKGQAWQKLYKSAEEEGGCLASLGGQSGGFDRTQVDYWLAARLHHLLIPRHWNALNAKYATNKAKRLQGITAIAPLIASPAPQLFIYKAVTTWAIPKLKGARRKAPRSVSVDIPLDAPEWRRENLVNAALAAGQAERKKAEALAEDLIILPDSFYDMNTWDMDAISEPTRYRWRSGIKEKLDGMINDSLREVRAILEVEGLLVKDAA
;
A
#
# COMPACT_ATOMS: atom_id res chain seq x y z
N MET A 1 19.17 1.93 -15.00
CA MET A 1 17.87 2.48 -14.56
C MET A 1 17.17 1.47 -13.68
N ILE A 2 16.46 1.93 -12.63
CA ILE A 2 16.19 1.10 -11.44
C ILE A 2 14.70 0.69 -11.35
N TYR A 3 13.77 1.46 -11.92
CA TYR A 3 12.33 1.12 -11.94
C TYR A 3 11.83 0.88 -13.37
N ASN A 4 11.03 -0.18 -13.54
CA ASN A 4 10.40 -0.55 -14.81
C ASN A 4 9.00 0.09 -15.00
N SER A 5 8.45 0.73 -13.97
CA SER A 5 7.16 1.44 -14.05
C SER A 5 7.03 2.49 -12.96
N VAL A 6 6.22 3.53 -13.22
CA VAL A 6 5.94 4.62 -12.26
C VAL A 6 5.22 4.06 -11.02
N SER A 7 4.17 3.27 -11.22
CA SER A 7 3.41 2.67 -10.11
C SER A 7 4.28 1.73 -9.27
N GLY A 8 5.17 0.96 -9.90
CA GLY A 8 6.14 0.13 -9.18
C GLY A 8 7.11 0.95 -8.33
N ALA A 9 7.54 2.12 -8.83
CA ALA A 9 8.37 3.05 -8.08
C ALA A 9 7.64 3.66 -6.89
N VAL A 10 6.38 4.07 -7.07
CA VAL A 10 5.54 4.57 -5.96
C VAL A 10 5.37 3.52 -4.88
N VAL A 11 5.00 2.28 -5.25
CA VAL A 11 4.80 1.20 -4.26
C VAL A 11 6.09 0.92 -3.49
N ALA A 12 7.23 0.86 -4.18
CA ALA A 12 8.53 0.64 -3.54
C ALA A 12 8.91 1.79 -2.60
N ALA A 13 8.72 3.05 -3.03
CA ALA A 13 8.99 4.22 -2.22
C ALA A 13 8.10 4.29 -0.97
N LEU A 14 6.79 4.05 -1.12
CA LEU A 14 5.86 4.02 0.02
C LEU A 14 6.22 2.90 1.00
N ALA A 15 6.51 1.69 0.51
CA ALA A 15 6.93 0.57 1.34
C ALA A 15 8.27 0.82 2.04
N ALA A 16 9.21 1.54 1.41
CA ALA A 16 10.46 1.94 2.04
C ALA A 16 10.21 2.96 3.15
N GLY A 17 9.44 4.04 2.88
CA GLY A 17 9.09 5.04 3.89
C GLY A 17 8.44 4.47 5.16
N GLU A 18 7.76 3.32 5.04
CA GLU A 18 7.14 2.61 6.17
C GLU A 18 8.14 1.85 7.07
N LYS A 19 9.27 1.36 6.54
CA LYS A 19 10.24 0.51 7.27
C LYS A 19 11.15 1.25 8.26
N GLY A 20 10.91 2.55 8.46
CA GLY A 20 11.53 3.36 9.48
C GLY A 20 12.90 3.90 9.09
N ALA A 21 13.10 5.21 9.29
CA ALA A 21 14.35 5.94 9.06
C ALA A 21 15.56 5.45 9.90
N ALA A 22 15.36 4.51 10.84
CA ALA A 22 16.38 4.06 11.78
C ALA A 22 17.47 3.16 11.16
N LYS A 23 17.22 2.49 10.02
CA LYS A 23 18.21 1.60 9.38
C LYS A 23 18.98 2.22 8.22
N GLY A 24 18.74 3.49 7.88
CA GLY A 24 19.41 4.14 6.76
C GLY A 24 19.59 5.62 6.97
N GLN A 25 20.63 6.06 7.67
CA GLN A 25 21.04 7.47 7.64
C GLN A 25 21.85 7.82 6.37
N ALA A 26 22.24 6.82 5.58
CA ALA A 26 22.99 7.02 4.33
C ALA A 26 22.21 7.82 3.29
N TRP A 27 20.89 7.60 3.14
CA TRP A 27 20.08 8.33 2.17
C TRP A 27 19.86 9.81 2.56
N GLN A 28 19.92 10.14 3.87
CA GLN A 28 19.80 11.53 4.31
C GLN A 28 20.95 12.39 3.77
N LYS A 29 22.15 11.80 3.58
CA LYS A 29 23.26 12.47 2.93
C LYS A 29 22.95 12.76 1.46
N LEU A 30 22.32 11.83 0.75
CA LEU A 30 21.87 12.01 -0.64
C LEU A 30 20.79 13.08 -0.77
N TYR A 31 19.91 13.17 0.23
CA TYR A 31 18.87 14.20 0.28
C TYR A 31 19.49 15.59 0.51
N LYS A 32 20.40 15.72 1.48
CA LYS A 32 21.11 16.99 1.76
C LYS A 32 22.02 17.43 0.61
N SER A 33 22.75 16.52 -0.02
CA SER A 33 23.59 16.85 -1.19
C SER A 33 22.76 17.31 -2.39
N ALA A 34 21.56 16.74 -2.58
CA ALA A 34 20.65 17.17 -3.64
C ALA A 34 20.07 18.58 -3.40
N GLU A 35 19.86 19.00 -2.14
CA GLU A 35 19.41 20.35 -1.80
C GLU A 35 20.51 21.41 -1.99
N GLU A 36 21.77 21.09 -1.69
CA GLU A 36 22.89 22.04 -1.82
C GLU A 36 23.36 22.25 -3.27
N GLU A 37 23.25 21.24 -4.15
CA GLU A 37 23.75 21.30 -5.54
C GLU A 37 22.66 21.26 -6.64
N GLY A 38 21.37 21.24 -6.30
CA GLY A 38 20.34 20.93 -7.30
C GLY A 38 20.51 19.51 -7.89
N GLY A 39 21.09 18.61 -7.09
CA GLY A 39 21.64 17.34 -7.52
C GLY A 39 20.55 16.34 -7.90
N CYS A 40 20.64 15.83 -9.13
CA CYS A 40 19.89 14.66 -9.56
C CYS A 40 20.59 13.37 -9.09
N LEU A 41 19.83 12.31 -8.78
CA LEU A 41 20.41 11.02 -8.37
C LEU A 41 21.36 10.44 -9.43
N ALA A 42 21.11 10.79 -10.70
CA ALA A 42 22.01 10.52 -11.83
C ALA A 42 23.41 11.11 -11.66
N SER A 43 23.55 12.31 -11.07
CA SER A 43 24.85 12.93 -10.75
C SER A 43 25.58 12.21 -9.61
N LEU A 44 24.84 11.55 -8.72
CA LEU A 44 25.40 10.84 -7.56
C LEU A 44 25.86 9.41 -7.91
N GLY A 45 25.30 8.79 -8.95
CA GLY A 45 25.67 7.44 -9.42
C GLY A 45 27.10 7.32 -9.98
N GLY A 46 27.80 8.44 -10.20
CA GLY A 46 29.19 8.48 -10.67
C GLY A 46 30.25 8.31 -9.57
N GLN A 47 29.90 8.48 -8.29
CA GLN A 47 30.86 8.35 -7.19
C GLN A 47 30.82 6.95 -6.57
N SER A 48 31.70 6.07 -7.07
CA SER A 48 32.30 4.90 -6.40
C SER A 48 31.45 4.18 -5.33
N GLY A 49 30.61 3.24 -5.78
CA GLY A 49 29.89 2.27 -4.94
C GLY A 49 28.39 2.29 -5.24
N GLY A 50 27.94 1.43 -6.15
CA GLY A 50 26.54 1.41 -6.60
C GLY A 50 25.54 1.39 -5.43
N PHE A 51 24.56 2.28 -5.46
CA PHE A 51 23.55 2.37 -4.41
C PHE A 51 22.73 1.08 -4.32
N ASP A 52 22.51 0.62 -3.09
CA ASP A 52 21.54 -0.45 -2.84
C ASP A 52 20.14 0.06 -3.20
N ARG A 53 19.35 -0.81 -3.82
CA ARG A 53 17.96 -0.56 -4.23
C ARG A 53 17.13 0.03 -3.10
N THR A 54 17.32 -0.48 -1.88
CA THR A 54 16.58 -0.01 -0.71
C THR A 54 16.87 1.45 -0.39
N GLN A 55 18.11 1.91 -0.53
CA GLN A 55 18.51 3.30 -0.28
C GLN A 55 17.88 4.25 -1.30
N VAL A 56 17.81 3.82 -2.56
CA VAL A 56 17.11 4.56 -3.62
C VAL A 56 15.62 4.66 -3.31
N ASP A 57 14.99 3.56 -2.86
CA ASP A 57 13.56 3.58 -2.50
C ASP A 57 13.28 4.54 -1.32
N TYR A 58 14.13 4.59 -0.30
CA TYR A 58 14.01 5.54 0.82
C TYR A 58 14.17 7.00 0.37
N TRP A 59 15.22 7.27 -0.43
CA TRP A 59 15.46 8.61 -0.96
C TRP A 59 14.27 9.06 -1.82
N LEU A 60 13.76 8.17 -2.68
CA LEU A 60 12.61 8.45 -3.53
C LEU A 60 11.38 8.76 -2.68
N ALA A 61 11.15 8.02 -1.59
CA ALA A 61 10.05 8.28 -0.66
C ALA A 61 10.11 9.71 -0.08
N ALA A 62 11.29 10.13 0.40
CA ALA A 62 11.50 11.47 0.92
C ALA A 62 11.33 12.54 -0.17
N ARG A 63 11.89 12.29 -1.36
CA ARG A 63 11.81 13.20 -2.52
C ARG A 63 10.37 13.40 -2.97
N LEU A 64 9.60 12.32 -3.10
CA LEU A 64 8.18 12.39 -3.47
C LEU A 64 7.35 13.09 -2.41
N HIS A 65 7.60 12.84 -1.12
CA HIS A 65 6.90 13.52 -0.04
C HIS A 65 7.15 15.04 -0.03
N HIS A 66 8.34 15.48 -0.44
CA HIS A 66 8.70 16.90 -0.49
C HIS A 66 8.17 17.59 -1.76
N LEU A 67 8.26 16.94 -2.92
CA LEU A 67 7.91 17.57 -4.21
C LEU A 67 6.42 17.48 -4.56
N LEU A 68 5.72 16.43 -4.11
CA LEU A 68 4.29 16.31 -4.39
C LEU A 68 3.49 17.20 -3.45
N ILE A 69 2.45 17.85 -3.98
CA ILE A 69 1.49 18.55 -3.13
C ILE A 69 0.81 17.55 -2.17
N PRO A 70 0.39 17.99 -0.96
CA PRO A 70 -0.18 17.10 0.05
C PRO A 70 -1.35 16.25 -0.47
N ARG A 71 -2.18 16.83 -1.34
CA ARG A 71 -3.31 16.13 -1.98
C ARG A 71 -2.86 14.90 -2.78
N HIS A 72 -1.82 15.03 -3.58
CA HIS A 72 -1.29 13.94 -4.40
C HIS A 72 -0.60 12.89 -3.54
N TRP A 73 0.21 13.31 -2.56
CA TRP A 73 0.82 12.39 -1.60
C TRP A 73 -0.23 11.56 -0.84
N ASN A 74 -1.30 12.20 -0.36
CA ASN A 74 -2.38 11.51 0.34
C ASN A 74 -3.16 10.56 -0.56
N ALA A 75 -3.38 10.91 -1.83
CA ALA A 75 -4.01 10.03 -2.81
C ALA A 75 -3.18 8.77 -3.08
N LEU A 76 -1.86 8.94 -3.27
CA LEU A 76 -0.94 7.81 -3.45
C LEU A 76 -0.93 6.90 -2.21
N ASN A 77 -0.90 7.46 -1.00
CA ASN A 77 -1.01 6.66 0.23
C ASN A 77 -2.35 5.91 0.32
N ALA A 78 -3.46 6.56 -0.01
CA ALA A 78 -4.77 5.91 0.02
C ALA A 78 -4.83 4.71 -0.95
N LYS A 79 -4.19 4.80 -2.13
CA LYS A 79 -4.28 3.77 -3.16
C LYS A 79 -3.21 2.67 -3.02
N TYR A 80 -1.98 3.05 -2.71
CA TYR A 80 -0.80 2.20 -2.87
C TYR A 80 -0.07 1.87 -1.56
N ALA A 81 -0.38 2.54 -0.43
CA ALA A 81 0.32 2.25 0.83
C ALA A 81 0.10 0.80 1.26
N THR A 82 1.17 0.19 1.78
CA THR A 82 1.15 -1.17 2.32
C THR A 82 0.75 -1.19 3.79
N ASN A 83 1.05 -0.12 4.53
CA ASN A 83 0.67 0.03 5.93
C ASN A 83 -0.78 0.52 6.08
N LYS A 84 -1.53 -0.12 6.99
CA LYS A 84 -2.92 0.21 7.30
C LYS A 84 -3.11 1.66 7.75
N ALA A 85 -2.29 2.13 8.68
CA ALA A 85 -2.38 3.47 9.23
C ALA A 85 -2.10 4.54 8.17
N LYS A 86 -1.10 4.35 7.31
CA LYS A 86 -0.81 5.28 6.21
C LYS A 86 -1.93 5.29 5.17
N ARG A 87 -2.47 4.12 4.83
CA ARG A 87 -3.63 4.04 3.93
C ARG A 87 -4.84 4.78 4.50
N LEU A 88 -5.18 4.51 5.76
CA LEU A 88 -6.30 5.18 6.44
C LEU A 88 -6.07 6.68 6.55
N GLN A 89 -4.86 7.12 6.90
CA GLN A 89 -4.48 8.54 6.93
C GLN A 89 -4.75 9.19 5.56
N GLY A 90 -4.30 8.55 4.47
CA GLY A 90 -4.56 9.01 3.11
C GLY A 90 -6.06 9.12 2.80
N ILE A 91 -6.84 8.08 3.11
CA ILE A 91 -8.30 8.05 2.94
C ILE A 91 -8.96 9.21 3.68
N THR A 92 -8.62 9.41 4.96
CA THR A 92 -9.19 10.46 5.80
C THR A 92 -8.82 11.86 5.34
N ALA A 93 -7.64 12.02 4.74
CA ALA A 93 -7.17 13.31 4.25
C ALA A 93 -7.80 13.69 2.90
N ILE A 94 -8.07 12.72 2.02
CA ILE A 94 -8.66 13.00 0.70
C ILE A 94 -10.18 13.09 0.73
N ALA A 95 -10.87 12.37 1.62
CA ALA A 95 -12.33 12.32 1.64
C ALA A 95 -13.01 13.71 1.77
N PRO A 96 -12.54 14.63 2.63
CA PRO A 96 -13.09 15.99 2.71
C PRO A 96 -12.85 16.85 1.47
N LEU A 97 -11.86 16.50 0.63
CA LEU A 97 -11.52 17.26 -0.57
C LEU A 97 -12.43 16.91 -1.77
N ILE A 98 -13.26 15.89 -1.63
CA ILE A 98 -14.14 15.44 -2.72
C ILE A 98 -15.43 16.26 -2.72
N ALA A 99 -15.51 17.20 -3.66
CA ALA A 99 -16.76 17.91 -3.93
C ALA A 99 -17.81 16.91 -4.44
N SER A 100 -18.89 16.70 -3.69
CA SER A 100 -20.00 15.82 -4.08
C SER A 100 -21.28 16.28 -3.39
N PRO A 101 -22.45 16.18 -4.03
CA PRO A 101 -23.74 16.41 -3.36
C PRO A 101 -24.13 15.27 -2.40
N ALA A 102 -23.34 14.19 -2.34
CA ALA A 102 -23.61 13.05 -1.45
C ALA A 102 -23.37 13.40 0.03
N PRO A 103 -24.10 12.77 0.97
CA PRO A 103 -23.83 12.89 2.40
C PRO A 103 -22.40 12.48 2.76
N GLN A 104 -21.87 13.05 3.85
CA GLN A 104 -20.47 12.84 4.24
C GLN A 104 -20.13 11.35 4.48
N LEU A 105 -21.05 10.60 5.10
CA LEU A 105 -20.88 9.15 5.30
C LEU A 105 -20.71 8.42 3.95
N PHE A 106 -21.53 8.77 2.96
CA PHE A 106 -21.46 8.19 1.63
C PHE A 106 -20.11 8.48 0.97
N ILE A 107 -19.61 9.72 1.09
CA ILE A 107 -18.29 10.11 0.58
C ILE A 107 -17.20 9.25 1.23
N TYR A 108 -17.17 9.16 2.55
CA TYR A 108 -16.16 8.35 3.27
C TYR A 108 -16.21 6.88 2.86
N LYS A 109 -17.40 6.27 2.77
CA LYS A 109 -17.56 4.87 2.33
C LYS A 109 -17.11 4.67 0.88
N ALA A 110 -17.46 5.59 -0.02
CA ALA A 110 -17.08 5.54 -1.42
C ALA A 110 -15.55 5.66 -1.60
N VAL A 111 -14.91 6.61 -0.92
CA VAL A 111 -13.45 6.79 -0.93
C VAL A 111 -12.76 5.54 -0.36
N THR A 112 -13.25 5.01 0.75
CA THR A 112 -12.68 3.83 1.41
C THR A 112 -12.76 2.58 0.52
N THR A 113 -13.91 2.34 -0.13
CA THR A 113 -14.07 1.20 -1.05
C THR A 113 -13.32 1.35 -2.37
N TRP A 114 -13.03 2.58 -2.80
CA TRP A 114 -12.14 2.86 -3.91
C TRP A 114 -10.67 2.55 -3.59
N ALA A 115 -10.24 2.90 -2.38
CA ALA A 115 -8.90 2.67 -1.86
C ALA A 115 -8.64 1.20 -1.52
N ILE A 116 -9.67 0.48 -1.04
CA ILE A 116 -9.61 -0.92 -0.65
C ILE A 116 -10.64 -1.69 -1.47
N PRO A 117 -10.31 -2.08 -2.71
CA PRO A 117 -11.23 -2.83 -3.56
C PRO A 117 -11.45 -4.25 -3.01
N LYS A 118 -12.64 -4.80 -3.26
CA LYS A 118 -12.96 -6.18 -2.90
C LYS A 118 -12.01 -7.13 -3.64
N LEU A 119 -11.28 -7.97 -2.90
CA LEU A 119 -10.39 -8.97 -3.48
C LEU A 119 -11.22 -9.93 -4.35
N LYS A 120 -10.95 -9.96 -5.66
CA LYS A 120 -11.58 -10.92 -6.57
C LYS A 120 -10.94 -12.30 -6.38
N GLY A 121 -11.63 -13.20 -5.70
CA GLY A 121 -11.18 -14.57 -5.46
C GLY A 121 -11.97 -15.23 -4.32
N ALA A 122 -12.02 -16.57 -4.31
CA ALA A 122 -12.62 -17.31 -3.19
C ALA A 122 -11.98 -16.83 -1.87
N ARG A 123 -12.80 -16.59 -0.84
CA ARG A 123 -12.38 -16.22 0.52
C ARG A 123 -11.08 -16.97 0.86
N ARG A 124 -10.05 -16.26 1.36
CA ARG A 124 -8.84 -16.92 1.88
C ARG A 124 -9.32 -18.04 2.79
N LYS A 125 -9.00 -19.30 2.43
CA LYS A 125 -9.38 -20.47 3.22
C LYS A 125 -8.92 -20.20 4.65
N ALA A 126 -9.80 -20.46 5.62
CA ALA A 126 -9.43 -20.46 7.04
C ALA A 126 -8.13 -21.28 7.22
N PRO A 127 -7.30 -20.95 8.23
CA PRO A 127 -6.04 -21.65 8.46
C PRO A 127 -6.28 -23.16 8.38
N ARG A 128 -5.53 -23.84 7.50
CA ARG A 128 -5.65 -25.29 7.30
C ARG A 128 -5.49 -25.96 8.66
N SER A 129 -6.48 -26.76 9.07
CA SER A 129 -6.33 -27.64 10.21
C SER A 129 -5.20 -28.63 9.89
N VAL A 130 -4.15 -28.64 10.72
CA VAL A 130 -3.08 -29.63 10.64
C VAL A 130 -3.61 -30.89 11.33
N SER A 131 -4.05 -31.87 10.55
CA SER A 131 -4.34 -33.22 11.04
C SER A 131 -3.04 -34.03 11.03
N VAL A 132 -2.67 -34.62 12.16
CA VAL A 132 -1.53 -35.53 12.27
C VAL A 132 -2.04 -36.89 12.71
N ASP A 133 -1.76 -37.92 11.91
CA ASP A 133 -2.04 -39.31 12.27
C ASP A 133 -1.00 -39.79 13.27
N ILE A 134 -1.42 -40.11 14.49
CA ILE A 134 -0.54 -40.57 15.57
C ILE A 134 -0.60 -42.10 15.62
N PRO A 135 0.49 -42.83 15.28
CA PRO A 135 0.52 -44.28 15.40
C PRO A 135 0.45 -44.69 16.87
N LEU A 136 -0.53 -45.51 17.24
CA LEU A 136 -0.72 -45.96 18.62
C LEU A 136 0.38 -46.93 19.08
N ASP A 137 1.02 -47.62 18.14
CA ASP A 137 2.10 -48.58 18.40
C ASP A 137 3.47 -47.91 18.66
N ALA A 138 3.54 -46.57 18.59
CA ALA A 138 4.78 -45.84 18.80
C ALA A 138 5.11 -45.64 20.30
N PRO A 139 6.41 -45.63 20.68
CA PRO A 139 6.85 -45.25 22.02
C PRO A 139 6.32 -43.87 22.43
N GLU A 140 6.06 -43.68 23.73
CA GLU A 140 5.44 -42.45 24.28
C GLU A 140 6.18 -41.18 23.87
N TRP A 141 7.51 -41.15 24.00
CA TRP A 141 8.33 -39.99 23.60
C TRP A 141 8.13 -39.59 22.13
N ARG A 142 7.88 -40.56 21.23
CA ARG A 142 7.66 -40.31 19.80
C ARG A 142 6.24 -39.79 19.57
N ARG A 143 5.25 -40.29 20.30
CA ARG A 143 3.88 -39.78 20.28
C ARG A 143 3.82 -38.34 20.80
N GLU A 144 4.48 -38.04 21.91
CA GLU A 144 4.58 -36.70 22.48
C GLU A 144 5.30 -35.72 21.55
N ASN A 145 6.42 -36.13 20.95
CA ASN A 145 7.13 -35.29 19.98
C ASN A 145 6.30 -34.97 18.73
N LEU A 146 5.53 -35.95 18.23
CA LEU A 146 4.62 -35.73 17.09
C LEU A 146 3.49 -34.75 17.46
N VAL A 147 2.92 -34.88 18.66
CA VAL A 147 1.90 -33.95 19.17
C VAL A 147 2.46 -32.54 19.33
N ASN A 148 3.64 -32.40 19.94
CA ASN A 148 4.30 -31.10 20.13
C ASN A 148 4.66 -30.45 18.80
N ALA A 149 5.16 -31.21 17.83
CA ALA A 149 5.44 -30.73 16.48
C ALA A 149 4.17 -30.28 15.75
N ALA A 150 3.07 -31.04 15.88
CA ALA A 150 1.77 -30.68 15.30
C ALA A 150 1.21 -29.37 15.89
N LEU A 151 1.28 -29.23 17.21
CA LEU A 151 0.84 -28.02 17.93
C LEU A 151 1.68 -26.81 17.53
N ALA A 152 3.00 -26.95 17.49
CA ALA A 152 3.91 -25.89 17.07
C ALA A 152 3.66 -25.46 15.62
N ALA A 153 3.45 -26.41 14.70
CA ALA A 153 3.10 -26.12 13.32
C ALA A 153 1.75 -25.39 13.20
N GLY A 154 0.74 -25.84 13.95
CA GLY A 154 -0.57 -25.18 13.99
C GLY A 154 -0.51 -23.75 14.54
N GLN A 155 0.26 -23.53 15.60
CA GLN A 155 0.48 -22.19 16.17
C GLN A 155 1.27 -21.29 15.21
N ALA A 156 2.30 -21.81 14.53
CA ALA A 156 3.07 -21.05 13.56
C ALA A 156 2.23 -20.61 12.36
N GLU A 157 1.39 -21.49 11.81
CA GLU A 157 0.47 -21.15 10.71
C GLU A 157 -0.60 -20.13 11.14
N ARG A 158 -1.13 -20.25 12.37
CA ARG A 158 -2.03 -19.24 12.93
C ARG A 158 -1.34 -17.88 13.07
N LYS A 159 -0.15 -17.84 13.65
CA LYS A 159 0.64 -16.60 13.83
C LYS A 159 1.00 -15.95 12.49
N LYS A 160 1.33 -16.75 11.46
CA LYS A 160 1.52 -16.24 10.10
C LYS A 160 0.23 -15.67 9.50
N ALA A 161 -0.89 -16.37 9.66
CA ALA A 161 -2.19 -15.90 9.16
C ALA A 161 -2.65 -14.63 9.88
N GLU A 162 -2.41 -14.53 11.18
CA GLU A 162 -2.67 -13.35 12.01
C GLU A 162 -1.79 -12.18 11.60
N ALA A 163 -0.47 -12.36 11.46
CA ALA A 163 0.42 -11.31 10.96
C ALA A 163 0.02 -10.81 9.57
N LEU A 164 -0.33 -11.72 8.64
CA LEU A 164 -0.83 -11.34 7.31
C LEU A 164 -2.20 -10.62 7.37
N ALA A 165 -3.03 -10.93 8.36
CA ALA A 165 -4.30 -10.26 8.59
C ALA A 165 -4.11 -8.90 9.28
N GLU A 166 -3.13 -8.76 10.16
CA GLU A 166 -2.72 -7.51 10.82
C GLU A 166 -2.15 -6.51 9.82
N ASP A 167 -1.48 -6.97 8.76
CA ASP A 167 -0.92 -6.08 7.74
C ASP A 167 -1.94 -5.68 6.66
N LEU A 168 -2.88 -6.55 6.28
CA LEU A 168 -3.80 -6.29 5.16
C LEU A 168 -5.17 -5.74 5.61
N ILE A 169 -5.61 -4.61 5.05
CA ILE A 169 -6.99 -4.12 5.28
C ILE A 169 -7.95 -4.92 4.41
N ILE A 170 -8.78 -5.76 5.03
CA ILE A 170 -9.91 -6.44 4.39
C ILE A 170 -11.19 -5.86 4.98
N LEU A 171 -12.02 -5.26 4.13
CA LEU A 171 -13.33 -4.77 4.53
C LEU A 171 -14.37 -5.89 4.44
N PRO A 172 -15.36 -5.93 5.35
CA PRO A 172 -16.45 -6.89 5.25
C PRO A 172 -17.32 -6.62 4.02
N ASP A 173 -18.00 -7.66 3.52
CA ASP A 173 -18.84 -7.56 2.32
C ASP A 173 -19.94 -6.51 2.45
N SER A 174 -20.53 -6.38 3.64
CA SER A 174 -21.53 -5.35 3.95
C SER A 174 -21.00 -3.93 3.75
N PHE A 175 -19.68 -3.71 3.86
CA PHE A 175 -19.09 -2.39 3.61
C PHE A 175 -19.16 -2.00 2.14
N TYR A 176 -19.25 -2.95 1.20
CA TYR A 176 -19.38 -2.68 -0.23
C TYR A 176 -20.83 -2.51 -0.70
N ASP A 177 -21.80 -2.80 0.17
CA ASP A 177 -23.22 -2.60 -0.12
C ASP A 177 -23.60 -1.12 0.06
N MET A 178 -23.93 -0.46 -1.03
CA MET A 178 -24.27 0.98 -1.05
C MET A 178 -25.56 1.29 -0.28
N ASN A 179 -26.42 0.31 -0.04
CA ASN A 179 -27.63 0.52 0.75
C ASN A 179 -27.31 0.82 2.22
N THR A 180 -26.10 0.49 2.68
CA THR A 180 -25.62 0.80 4.03
C THR A 180 -24.92 2.14 4.14
N TRP A 181 -24.73 2.86 3.02
CA TRP A 181 -23.94 4.11 2.98
C TRP A 181 -24.78 5.37 3.14
N ASP A 182 -26.09 5.21 3.06
CA ASP A 182 -27.07 6.28 3.03
C ASP A 182 -28.23 5.93 3.96
N MET A 183 -28.54 6.82 4.89
CA MET A 183 -29.63 6.65 5.86
C MET A 183 -30.93 7.25 5.35
N ASP A 184 -30.87 8.13 4.35
CA ASP A 184 -32.01 8.92 3.87
C ASP A 184 -32.79 8.21 2.74
N ALA A 185 -32.49 6.91 2.52
CA ALA A 185 -33.15 6.04 1.56
C ALA A 185 -33.28 6.66 0.15
N ILE A 186 -32.23 7.34 -0.34
CA ILE A 186 -32.24 8.02 -1.63
C ILE A 186 -32.44 7.00 -2.76
N SER A 187 -32.87 7.44 -3.94
CA SER A 187 -32.99 6.52 -5.07
C SER A 187 -31.65 5.88 -5.44
N GLU A 188 -31.68 4.59 -5.76
CA GLU A 188 -30.52 3.81 -6.16
C GLU A 188 -29.72 4.44 -7.33
N PRO A 189 -30.35 4.96 -8.41
CA PRO A 189 -29.61 5.60 -9.51
C PRO A 189 -28.76 6.80 -9.05
N THR A 190 -29.25 7.55 -8.07
CA THR A 190 -28.54 8.70 -7.51
C THR A 190 -27.28 8.26 -6.76
N ARG A 191 -27.38 7.20 -5.94
CA ARG A 191 -26.20 6.62 -5.26
C ARG A 191 -25.15 6.14 -6.25
N TYR A 192 -25.54 5.48 -7.34
CA TYR A 192 -24.61 5.07 -8.40
C TYR A 192 -23.93 6.26 -9.08
N ARG A 193 -24.69 7.32 -9.41
CA ARG A 193 -24.14 8.55 -9.99
C ARG A 193 -23.13 9.21 -9.06
N TRP A 194 -23.45 9.32 -7.76
CA TRP A 194 -22.53 9.86 -6.76
C TRP A 194 -21.25 9.03 -6.65
N ARG A 195 -21.38 7.71 -6.53
CA ARG A 195 -20.23 6.81 -6.45
C ARG A 195 -19.34 6.91 -7.68
N SER A 196 -19.93 6.97 -8.88
CA SER A 196 -19.19 7.11 -10.12
C SER A 196 -18.44 8.45 -10.18
N GLY A 197 -19.11 9.56 -9.86
CA GLY A 197 -18.49 10.88 -9.86
C GLY A 197 -17.39 11.03 -8.80
N ILE A 198 -17.55 10.42 -7.62
CA ILE A 198 -16.50 10.36 -6.59
C ILE A 198 -15.30 9.56 -7.11
N LYS A 199 -15.54 8.39 -7.70
CA LYS A 199 -14.49 7.54 -8.26
C LYS A 199 -13.72 8.24 -9.36
N GLU A 200 -14.40 8.92 -10.27
CA GLU A 200 -13.78 9.68 -11.36
C GLU A 200 -12.83 10.76 -10.83
N LYS A 201 -13.26 11.51 -9.80
CA LYS A 201 -12.41 12.54 -9.16
C LYS A 201 -11.17 11.94 -8.50
N LEU A 202 -11.32 10.80 -7.82
CA LEU A 202 -10.21 10.09 -7.18
C LEU A 202 -9.24 9.52 -8.22
N ASP A 203 -9.75 8.92 -9.29
CA ASP A 203 -8.93 8.39 -10.39
C ASP A 203 -8.19 9.53 -11.12
N GLY A 204 -8.83 10.69 -11.32
CA GLY A 204 -8.19 11.90 -11.83
C GLY A 204 -7.03 12.37 -10.93
N MET A 205 -7.25 12.42 -9.62
CA MET A 205 -6.21 12.78 -8.63
C MET A 205 -5.02 11.80 -8.67
N ILE A 206 -5.28 10.51 -8.84
CA ILE A 206 -4.21 9.51 -9.02
C ILE A 206 -3.47 9.74 -10.34
N ASN A 207 -4.18 9.96 -11.45
CA ASN A 207 -3.54 10.20 -12.74
C ASN A 207 -2.63 11.43 -12.72
N ASP A 208 -3.07 12.52 -12.10
CA ASP A 208 -2.25 13.73 -11.94
C ASP A 208 -1.03 13.47 -11.06
N SER A 209 -1.23 12.77 -9.92
CA SER A 209 -0.11 12.41 -9.04
C SER A 209 0.92 11.51 -9.73
N LEU A 210 0.50 10.52 -10.53
CA LEU A 210 1.39 9.64 -11.27
C LEU A 210 2.11 10.39 -12.41
N ARG A 211 1.48 11.41 -13.00
CA ARG A 211 2.13 12.28 -13.99
C ARG A 211 3.25 13.10 -13.34
N GLU A 212 3.03 13.65 -12.15
CA GLU A 212 4.07 14.37 -11.40
C GLU A 212 5.20 13.43 -10.97
N VAL A 213 4.87 12.25 -10.43
CA VAL A 213 5.88 11.25 -10.07
C VAL A 213 6.71 10.84 -11.28
N ARG A 214 6.08 10.63 -12.44
CA ARG A 214 6.79 10.34 -13.69
C ARG A 214 7.80 11.42 -14.02
N ALA A 215 7.40 12.69 -13.99
CA ALA A 215 8.30 13.81 -14.27
C ALA A 215 9.49 13.82 -13.31
N ILE A 216 9.26 13.57 -12.02
CA ILE A 216 10.34 13.45 -11.02
C ILE A 216 11.28 12.28 -11.39
N LEU A 217 10.74 11.10 -11.66
CA LEU A 217 11.55 9.92 -11.98
C LEU A 217 12.36 10.08 -13.28
N GLU A 218 11.83 10.82 -14.26
CA GLU A 218 12.52 11.11 -15.53
C GLU A 218 13.67 12.10 -15.33
N VAL A 219 13.45 13.19 -14.58
CA VAL A 219 14.50 14.15 -14.22
C VAL A 219 15.62 13.49 -13.42
N GLU A 220 15.26 12.56 -12.53
CA GLU A 220 16.21 11.86 -11.66
C GLU A 220 16.87 10.64 -12.36
N GLY A 221 16.49 10.32 -13.60
CA GLY A 221 17.06 9.22 -14.38
C GLY A 221 16.74 7.82 -13.84
N LEU A 222 15.65 7.68 -13.08
CA LEU A 222 15.30 6.46 -12.34
C LEU A 222 14.44 5.46 -13.12
N LEU A 223 13.66 5.95 -14.08
CA LEU A 223 12.80 5.14 -14.96
C LEU A 223 13.60 4.53 -16.11
N VAL A 224 13.52 3.22 -16.32
CA VAL A 224 14.06 2.59 -17.54
C VAL A 224 13.41 3.28 -18.74
N LYS A 225 14.20 3.95 -19.59
CA LYS A 225 13.72 4.42 -20.88
C LYS A 225 13.38 3.18 -21.68
N ASP A 226 12.09 3.00 -22.00
CA ASP A 226 11.69 2.00 -22.98
C ASP A 226 12.49 2.32 -24.26
N ALA A 227 13.42 1.42 -24.61
CA ALA A 227 14.01 1.41 -25.93
C ALA A 227 12.87 1.01 -26.88
N ALA A 228 12.20 2.02 -27.42
CA ALA A 228 11.27 1.88 -28.54
C ALA A 228 12.04 1.48 -29.81
#